data_AF-A0A1A7PS88-F1
#
_entry.id   AF-A0A1A7PS88-F1
#
_cell.length_a   1.000
_cell.length_b   1.000
_cell.length_c   1.000
_cell.angle_alpha   90.00
_cell.angle_beta   90.00
_cell.angle_gamma   90.00
#
_symmetry.space_group_name_H-M   'P 1'
#
loop_
_entity.id
_entity.type
_entity.pdbx_description
1 polymer ?
#
loop_
_entity_poly.entity_id
_entity_poly.type
_entity_poly.pdbx_seq_one_letter_code
_entity_poly.pdbx_strand_id
1 'polypeptide(L)'
;MYKLSILQSKIVIFFTSSFIVVSIIWFITDCSRLEPLTILFGGIASLANFIKYSPNYASKRIKGRDSFNYSSNNGNFNIGEDDAIFTTKWSKASDTSIYLYNDPPNIDKIALAKGVYDFYEIRNPDVFDFTSRTRKLNEGEIAILVNKKGFYCLIKVVDIKDDSRNDDRDELTIEWIINPDRQKDFS
;
A
#
# COMPACT_ATOMS: atom_id res chain seq x y z
N MET A 1 22.79 -24.26 6.99
CA MET A 1 22.81 -23.53 8.28
C MET A 1 21.41 -23.18 8.83
N TYR A 2 20.41 -22.83 8.01
CA TYR A 2 19.05 -22.45 8.48
C TYR A 2 18.25 -23.54 9.23
N LYS A 3 18.36 -24.81 8.84
CA LYS A 3 17.65 -25.91 9.52
C LYS A 3 18.17 -26.19 10.95
N LEU A 4 19.46 -25.89 11.19
CA LEU A 4 20.10 -26.12 12.48
C LEU A 4 19.64 -25.10 13.54
N SER A 5 19.47 -23.83 13.15
CA SER A 5 18.98 -22.77 14.06
C SER A 5 17.52 -22.97 14.47
N ILE A 6 16.66 -23.45 13.56
CA ILE A 6 15.25 -23.76 13.88
C ILE A 6 15.15 -24.91 14.89
N LEU A 7 15.96 -25.95 14.71
CA LEU A 7 15.98 -27.08 15.63
C LEU A 7 16.46 -26.66 17.03
N GLN A 8 17.52 -25.84 17.10
CA GLN A 8 18.03 -25.28 18.35
C GLN A 8 16.97 -24.43 19.07
N SER A 9 16.25 -23.54 18.38
CA SER A 9 15.19 -22.74 19.01
C SER A 9 14.04 -23.58 19.55
N LYS A 10 13.64 -24.64 18.83
CA LYS A 10 12.59 -25.56 19.30
C LYS A 10 13.00 -26.29 20.58
N ILE A 11 14.24 -26.74 20.65
CA ILE A 11 14.80 -27.39 21.84
C ILE A 11 14.81 -26.42 23.03
N VAL A 12 15.29 -25.19 22.82
CA VAL A 12 15.34 -24.17 23.88
C VAL A 12 13.94 -23.83 24.42
N ILE A 13 12.97 -23.58 23.54
CA ILE A 13 11.59 -23.28 23.95
C ILE A 13 10.98 -24.43 24.77
N PHE A 14 11.21 -25.68 24.36
CA PHE A 14 10.70 -26.86 25.06
C PHE A 14 11.28 -26.98 26.47
N PHE A 15 12.61 -26.88 26.61
CA PHE A 15 13.26 -26.96 27.93
C PHE A 15 12.90 -25.78 28.83
N THR A 16 12.86 -24.55 28.31
CA THR A 16 12.47 -23.37 29.11
C THR A 16 11.02 -23.45 29.59
N SER A 17 10.09 -23.94 28.76
CA SER A 17 8.69 -24.13 29.16
C SER A 17 8.54 -25.19 30.25
N SER A 18 9.27 -26.31 30.13
CA SER A 18 9.30 -27.35 31.16
C SER A 18 9.84 -26.82 32.49
N PHE A 19 10.90 -25.99 32.44
CA PHE A 19 11.51 -25.39 33.62
C PHE A 19 10.57 -24.43 34.36
N ILE A 20 9.79 -23.64 33.61
CA ILE A 20 8.73 -22.78 34.16
C ILE A 20 7.67 -23.61 34.88
N VAL A 21 7.20 -24.72 34.28
CA VAL A 21 6.18 -25.58 34.89
C VAL A 21 6.69 -26.19 36.20
N VAL A 22 7.94 -26.70 36.21
CA VAL A 22 8.56 -27.25 37.42
C VAL A 22 8.74 -26.18 38.49
N SER A 23 9.12 -24.96 38.11
CA SER A 23 9.23 -23.82 39.03
C SER A 23 7.89 -23.42 39.65
N ILE A 24 6.79 -23.43 38.88
CA ILE A 24 5.43 -23.18 39.41
C ILE A 24 5.01 -24.26 40.39
N ILE A 25 5.22 -25.53 40.05
CA ILE A 25 4.91 -26.66 40.93
C ILE A 25 5.72 -26.54 42.24
N TRP A 26 7.01 -26.24 42.13
CA TRP A 26 7.88 -26.06 43.29
C TRP A 26 7.40 -24.93 44.21
N PHE A 27 7.00 -23.79 43.63
CA PHE A 27 6.44 -22.67 44.39
C PHE A 27 5.15 -23.04 45.14
N ILE A 28 4.26 -23.79 44.50
CA ILE A 28 3.00 -24.25 45.12
C ILE A 28 3.27 -25.19 46.29
N THR A 29 4.24 -26.10 46.13
CA THR A 29 4.59 -27.09 47.17
C THR A 29 5.39 -26.51 48.33
N ASP A 30 6.17 -25.44 48.09
CA ASP A 30 7.05 -24.82 49.08
C ASP A 30 7.00 -23.29 48.97
N CYS A 31 5.86 -22.72 49.39
CA CYS A 31 5.55 -21.28 49.32
C CYS A 31 6.42 -20.43 50.28
N SER A 32 7.33 -21.06 51.03
CA SER A 32 8.20 -20.38 51.99
C SER A 32 9.50 -19.83 51.37
N ARG A 33 9.84 -20.26 50.15
CA ARG A 33 11.10 -19.90 49.46
C ARG A 33 10.82 -19.09 48.20
N LEU A 34 11.63 -18.06 47.98
CA LEU A 34 11.53 -17.17 46.80
C LEU A 34 12.36 -17.63 45.60
N GLU A 35 13.25 -18.61 45.78
CA GLU A 35 14.07 -19.21 44.71
C GLU A 35 13.26 -19.68 43.47
N PRO A 36 12.06 -20.28 43.61
CA PRO A 36 11.25 -20.68 42.47
C PRO A 36 10.83 -19.48 41.60
N LEU A 37 10.57 -18.31 42.20
CA LEU A 37 10.14 -17.12 41.47
C LEU A 37 11.27 -16.52 40.61
N THR A 38 12.52 -16.56 41.07
CA THR A 38 13.67 -16.11 40.29
C THR A 38 13.82 -16.94 39.01
N ILE A 39 13.59 -18.25 39.12
CA ILE A 39 13.58 -19.18 37.98
C ILE A 39 12.42 -18.90 37.03
N LEU A 40 11.23 -18.65 37.58
CA LEU A 40 10.03 -18.31 36.81
C LEU A 40 10.25 -17.08 35.93
N PHE A 41 10.72 -15.98 36.53
CA PHE A 41 10.96 -14.73 35.80
C PHE A 41 12.10 -14.86 34.79
N GLY A 42 13.16 -15.60 35.11
CA GLY A 42 14.23 -15.91 34.17
C GLY A 42 13.77 -16.71 32.95
N GLY A 43 12.89 -17.70 33.16
CA GLY A 43 12.28 -18.48 32.09
C GLY A 43 11.38 -17.64 31.18
N ILE A 44 10.55 -16.78 31.78
CA ILE A 44 9.66 -15.86 31.03
C ILE A 44 10.49 -14.87 30.19
N ALA A 45 11.54 -14.27 30.76
CA ALA A 45 12.43 -13.36 30.06
C ALA A 45 13.18 -14.06 28.90
N SER A 46 13.59 -15.31 29.09
CA SER A 46 14.19 -16.13 28.03
C SER A 46 13.22 -16.37 26.87
N LEU A 47 11.95 -16.70 27.16
CA LEU A 47 10.91 -16.87 26.14
C LEU A 47 10.58 -15.56 25.40
N ALA A 48 10.66 -14.41 26.09
CA ALA A 48 10.43 -13.11 25.46
C ALA A 48 11.41 -12.82 24.30
N ASN A 49 12.64 -13.32 24.38
CA ASN A 49 13.63 -13.19 23.28
C ASN A 49 13.24 -13.95 22.00
N PHE A 50 12.30 -14.91 22.10
CA PHE A 50 11.80 -15.65 20.95
C PHE A 50 10.51 -15.05 20.37
N ILE A 51 9.95 -14.01 21.00
CA ILE A 51 8.85 -13.24 20.43
C ILE A 51 9.42 -12.43 19.27
N LYS A 52 9.23 -12.94 18.06
CA LYS A 52 9.53 -12.19 16.84
C LYS A 52 8.54 -11.04 16.70
N TYR A 53 8.95 -9.86 17.14
CA TYR A 53 8.32 -8.62 16.70
C TYR A 53 8.74 -8.38 15.26
N SER A 54 7.86 -8.71 14.31
CA SER A 54 7.97 -8.15 12.97
C SER A 54 7.26 -6.81 13.01
N PRO A 55 7.96 -5.66 13.03
CA PRO A 55 7.28 -4.39 12.87
C PRO A 55 6.62 -4.38 11.49
N ASN A 56 5.32 -4.12 11.47
CA ASN A 56 4.54 -4.08 10.24
C ASN A 56 4.78 -2.73 9.54
N TYR A 57 5.97 -2.57 8.96
CA TYR A 57 6.34 -1.42 8.11
C TYR A 57 5.94 -1.66 6.63
N ALA A 58 5.02 -2.58 6.35
CA ALA A 58 4.43 -2.64 5.03
C ALA A 58 3.46 -1.46 4.91
N SER A 59 3.77 -0.49 4.06
CA SER A 59 2.79 0.51 3.67
C SER A 59 1.56 -0.25 3.16
N LYS A 60 0.43 -0.18 3.87
CA LYS A 60 -0.84 -0.74 3.42
C LYS A 60 -1.35 -0.11 2.10
N ARG A 61 -0.62 0.88 1.56
CA ARG A 61 -0.85 1.52 0.28
C ARG A 61 -0.70 0.51 -0.86
N ILE A 62 -1.73 0.42 -1.69
CA ILE A 62 -1.72 -0.39 -2.91
C ILE A 62 -1.10 0.49 -4.00
N LYS A 63 -0.09 -0.02 -4.70
CA LYS A 63 0.57 0.72 -5.78
C LYS A 63 0.88 -0.20 -6.94
N GLY A 64 0.95 0.38 -8.13
CA GLY A 64 1.23 -0.36 -9.35
C GLY A 64 1.73 0.53 -10.48
N ARG A 65 2.15 -0.14 -11.54
CA ARG A 65 2.54 0.48 -12.81
C ARG A 65 1.98 -0.37 -13.92
N ASP A 66 1.16 0.23 -14.77
CA ASP A 66 0.47 -0.47 -15.85
C ASP A 66 0.66 0.27 -17.16
N SER A 67 0.80 -0.50 -18.24
CA SER A 67 0.83 -0.02 -19.62
C SER A 67 -0.33 -0.65 -20.37
N PHE A 68 -1.20 0.16 -20.98
CA PHE A 68 -2.38 -0.32 -21.68
C PHE A 68 -2.73 0.56 -22.88
N ASN A 69 -3.46 -0.02 -23.84
CA ASN A 69 -3.97 0.72 -24.99
C ASN A 69 -5.20 1.55 -24.59
N TYR A 70 -5.04 2.88 -24.56
CA TYR A 70 -6.10 3.81 -24.14
C TYR A 70 -7.14 4.10 -25.22
N SER A 71 -6.94 3.64 -26.46
CA SER A 71 -7.95 3.71 -27.53
C SER A 71 -8.86 2.48 -27.54
N SER A 72 -8.50 1.44 -26.79
CA SER A 72 -9.32 0.25 -26.56
C SER A 72 -10.31 0.44 -25.40
N ASN A 73 -11.36 -0.39 -25.35
CA ASN A 73 -12.36 -0.41 -24.26
C ASN A 73 -13.01 0.96 -23.95
N ASN A 74 -13.22 1.79 -24.97
CA ASN A 74 -13.70 3.18 -24.84
C ASN A 74 -12.84 4.04 -23.90
N GLY A 75 -11.54 3.76 -23.84
CA GLY A 75 -10.57 4.42 -22.98
C GLY A 75 -10.70 4.09 -21.50
N ASN A 76 -11.47 3.06 -21.13
CA ASN A 76 -11.66 2.69 -19.73
C ASN A 76 -10.60 1.69 -19.25
N PHE A 77 -10.00 1.99 -18.09
CA PHE A 77 -9.06 1.11 -17.40
C PHE A 77 -9.34 1.07 -15.90
N ASN A 78 -9.34 -0.13 -15.31
CA ASN A 78 -9.65 -0.34 -13.90
C ASN A 78 -8.38 -0.47 -13.07
N ILE A 79 -8.34 0.23 -11.95
CA ILE A 79 -7.23 0.25 -11.00
C ILE A 79 -7.76 -0.07 -9.60
N GLY A 80 -7.03 -0.87 -8.84
CA GLY A 80 -7.42 -1.26 -7.48
C GLY A 80 -8.45 -2.39 -7.46
N GLU A 81 -8.89 -2.72 -6.24
CA GLU A 81 -9.74 -3.89 -5.96
C GLU A 81 -10.89 -3.49 -5.02
N ASP A 82 -11.97 -4.28 -5.04
CA ASP A 82 -13.15 -4.16 -4.17
C ASP A 82 -13.73 -2.72 -4.09
N ASP A 83 -13.78 -2.17 -2.88
CA ASP A 83 -14.29 -0.83 -2.58
C ASP A 83 -13.36 0.29 -3.03
N ALA A 84 -12.09 -0.04 -3.27
CA ALA A 84 -11.05 0.87 -3.73
C ALA A 84 -10.81 0.76 -5.24
N ILE A 85 -11.79 0.27 -6.00
CA ILE A 85 -11.72 0.24 -7.47
C ILE A 85 -11.94 1.64 -8.07
N PHE A 86 -11.11 1.99 -9.04
CA PHE A 86 -11.18 3.23 -9.82
C PHE A 86 -11.25 2.86 -11.30
N THR A 87 -12.33 3.22 -11.97
CA THR A 87 -12.42 3.13 -13.43
C THR A 87 -11.99 4.47 -13.98
N THR A 88 -10.80 4.49 -14.57
CA THR A 88 -10.25 5.66 -15.25
C THR A 88 -10.75 5.69 -16.68
N LYS A 89 -10.95 6.89 -17.24
CA LYS A 89 -11.30 7.07 -18.65
C LYS A 89 -10.37 8.06 -19.30
N TRP A 90 -9.80 7.66 -20.43
CA TRP A 90 -8.76 8.40 -21.13
C TRP A 90 -9.16 8.73 -22.57
N SER A 91 -8.61 9.82 -23.11
CA SER A 91 -8.66 10.10 -24.55
C SER A 91 -7.43 10.88 -25.00
N LYS A 92 -7.14 10.76 -26.30
CA LYS A 92 -6.00 11.40 -26.95
C LYS A 92 -6.10 12.94 -26.84
N ALA A 93 -4.98 13.59 -26.50
CA ALA A 93 -4.86 15.06 -26.51
C ALA A 93 -3.70 15.53 -27.39
N SER A 94 -2.49 15.05 -27.12
CA SER A 94 -1.32 15.21 -28.00
C SER A 94 -0.32 14.05 -27.85
N ASP A 95 0.82 14.17 -28.51
CA ASP A 95 2.01 13.30 -28.38
C ASP A 95 2.67 13.31 -27.00
N THR A 96 2.30 14.25 -26.13
CA THR A 96 2.91 14.44 -24.80
C THR A 96 1.85 14.68 -23.73
N SER A 97 0.57 14.58 -24.10
CA SER A 97 -0.54 14.87 -23.20
C SER A 97 -1.76 14.02 -23.47
N ILE A 98 -2.53 13.77 -22.41
CA ILE A 98 -3.71 12.93 -22.43
C ILE A 98 -4.84 13.55 -21.61
N TYR A 99 -6.10 13.32 -22.00
CA TYR A 99 -7.25 13.75 -21.22
C TYR A 99 -7.73 12.63 -20.29
N LEU A 100 -7.97 13.00 -19.03
CA LEU A 100 -8.62 12.18 -18.01
C LEU A 100 -10.04 12.71 -17.75
N TYR A 101 -11.01 11.82 -17.62
CA TYR A 101 -12.42 12.16 -17.38
C TYR A 101 -12.94 11.55 -16.08
N ASN A 102 -13.87 12.28 -15.42
CA ASN A 102 -14.66 11.75 -14.30
C ASN A 102 -16.00 11.12 -14.71
N ASP A 103 -16.18 10.84 -16.01
CA ASP A 103 -17.38 10.20 -16.55
C ASP A 103 -17.71 8.82 -15.96
N PRO A 104 -16.74 7.96 -15.60
CA PRO A 104 -17.05 6.62 -15.12
C PRO A 104 -17.89 6.66 -13.84
N PRO A 105 -18.88 5.75 -13.68
CA PRO A 105 -19.91 5.87 -12.66
C PRO A 105 -19.40 5.72 -11.22
N ASN A 106 -18.22 5.12 -11.02
CA ASN A 106 -17.58 4.97 -9.71
C ASN A 106 -16.66 6.14 -9.35
N ILE A 107 -16.37 7.06 -10.27
CA ILE A 107 -15.59 8.28 -10.00
C ILE A 107 -16.54 9.38 -9.53
N ASP A 108 -16.12 10.11 -8.50
CA ASP A 108 -16.81 11.28 -7.99
C ASP A 108 -16.20 12.55 -8.58
N LYS A 109 -14.88 12.72 -8.40
CA LYS A 109 -14.16 13.92 -8.81
C LYS A 109 -12.71 13.63 -9.20
N ILE A 110 -12.17 14.50 -10.05
CA ILE A 110 -10.77 14.44 -10.50
C ILE A 110 -10.11 15.82 -10.38
N ALA A 111 -8.81 15.84 -10.09
CA ALA A 111 -8.00 17.04 -10.05
C ALA A 111 -6.62 16.80 -10.68
N LEU A 112 -5.98 17.90 -11.11
CA LEU A 112 -4.57 17.92 -11.51
C LEU A 112 -3.75 18.43 -10.32
N ALA A 113 -2.74 17.68 -9.90
CA ALA A 113 -1.78 18.10 -8.90
C ALA A 113 -0.75 19.06 -9.50
N LYS A 114 -1.16 20.30 -9.73
CA LYS A 114 -0.34 21.29 -10.45
C LYS A 114 0.97 21.58 -9.69
N GLY A 115 2.10 21.41 -10.38
CA GLY A 115 3.43 21.68 -9.83
C GLY A 115 3.97 20.60 -8.89
N VAL A 116 3.34 19.41 -8.87
CA VAL A 116 3.77 18.27 -8.06
C VAL A 116 4.09 17.10 -8.98
N TYR A 117 5.27 16.49 -8.79
CA TYR A 117 5.79 15.42 -9.65
C TYR A 117 6.10 14.12 -8.91
N ASP A 118 5.95 14.12 -7.58
CA ASP A 118 6.10 12.95 -6.72
C ASP A 118 4.85 12.77 -5.85
N PHE A 119 4.41 11.51 -5.66
CA PHE A 119 3.28 11.19 -4.81
C PHE A 119 3.48 11.63 -3.35
N TYR A 120 4.72 11.54 -2.85
CA TYR A 120 5.03 11.83 -1.43
C TYR A 120 5.00 13.32 -1.08
N GLU A 121 4.87 14.20 -2.07
CA GLU A 121 4.68 15.64 -1.84
C GLU A 121 3.21 15.99 -1.52
N ILE A 122 2.27 15.07 -1.79
CA ILE A 122 0.83 15.30 -1.63
C ILE A 122 0.39 14.90 -0.21
N ARG A 123 0.41 15.86 0.71
CA ARG A 123 -0.11 15.67 2.09
C ARG A 123 -1.62 15.80 2.19
N ASN A 124 -2.20 16.73 1.43
CA ASN A 124 -3.64 16.98 1.43
C ASN A 124 -4.16 17.17 0.01
N PRO A 125 -4.77 16.15 -0.61
CA PRO A 125 -5.34 16.21 -1.95
C PRO A 125 -6.54 17.15 -2.08
N ASP A 126 -7.21 17.53 -0.99
CA ASP A 126 -8.42 18.39 -1.08
C ASP A 126 -8.12 19.85 -1.44
N VAL A 127 -6.84 20.27 -1.42
CA VAL A 127 -6.44 21.64 -1.78
C VAL A 127 -6.49 21.89 -3.29
N PHE A 128 -6.53 20.83 -4.09
CA PHE A 128 -6.52 20.92 -5.54
C PHE A 128 -7.91 21.21 -6.11
N ASP A 129 -7.93 21.71 -7.34
CA ASP A 129 -9.18 22.05 -8.02
C ASP A 129 -9.86 20.78 -8.58
N PHE A 130 -11.06 20.49 -8.08
CA PHE A 130 -11.92 19.36 -8.50
C PHE A 130 -13.14 19.77 -9.33
N THR A 131 -13.26 21.04 -9.74
CA THR A 131 -14.49 21.52 -10.38
C THR A 131 -14.65 21.08 -11.83
N SER A 132 -13.56 20.65 -12.49
CA SER A 132 -13.59 20.26 -13.90
C SER A 132 -13.92 18.79 -14.08
N ARG A 133 -14.83 18.51 -15.03
CA ARG A 133 -15.15 17.16 -15.52
C ARG A 133 -13.95 16.47 -16.18
N THR A 134 -13.06 17.25 -16.79
CA THR A 134 -11.93 16.77 -17.58
C THR A 134 -10.65 17.47 -17.12
N ARG A 135 -9.55 16.71 -17.05
CA ARG A 135 -8.21 17.24 -16.80
C ARG A 135 -7.27 16.81 -17.93
N LYS A 136 -6.50 17.77 -18.44
CA LYS A 136 -5.37 17.48 -19.32
C LYS A 136 -4.16 17.20 -18.45
N LEU A 137 -3.48 16.10 -18.71
CA LEU A 137 -2.23 15.73 -18.07
C LEU A 137 -1.13 15.64 -19.11
N ASN A 138 0.04 16.16 -18.78
CA ASN A 138 1.27 15.92 -19.51
C ASN A 138 2.04 14.76 -18.88
N GLU A 139 3.03 14.23 -19.60
CA GLU A 139 3.96 13.25 -19.04
C GLU A 139 4.65 13.80 -17.77
N GLY A 140 4.74 12.94 -16.76
CA GLY A 140 5.27 13.27 -15.44
C GLY A 140 4.28 13.92 -14.47
N GLU A 141 3.14 14.43 -14.95
CA GLU A 141 2.13 15.06 -14.09
C GLU A 141 1.27 14.03 -13.35
N ILE A 142 0.71 14.46 -12.21
CA ILE A 142 -0.09 13.62 -11.32
C ILE A 142 -1.56 14.08 -11.33
N ALA A 143 -2.46 13.14 -11.59
CA ALA A 143 -3.90 13.26 -11.35
C ALA A 143 -4.26 12.73 -9.96
N ILE A 144 -5.28 13.35 -9.37
CA ILE A 144 -5.91 12.91 -8.13
C ILE A 144 -7.34 12.50 -8.46
N LEU A 145 -7.72 11.29 -8.08
CA LEU A 145 -9.05 10.75 -8.28
C LEU A 145 -9.67 10.43 -6.92
N VAL A 146 -10.96 10.74 -6.80
CA VAL A 146 -11.78 10.32 -5.67
C VAL A 146 -12.93 9.48 -6.19
N ASN A 147 -13.09 8.28 -5.65
CA ASN A 147 -14.22 7.43 -6.00
C ASN A 147 -15.45 7.78 -5.15
N LYS A 148 -16.64 7.33 -5.56
CA LYS A 148 -17.89 7.58 -4.81
C LYS A 148 -17.94 6.98 -3.41
N LYS A 149 -17.02 6.05 -3.09
CA LYS A 149 -16.86 5.47 -1.75
C LYS A 149 -15.90 6.29 -0.86
N GLY A 150 -15.33 7.38 -1.38
CA GLY A 150 -14.46 8.32 -0.66
C GLY A 150 -13.00 7.89 -0.59
N PHE A 151 -12.56 6.92 -1.39
CA PHE A 151 -11.14 6.57 -1.51
C PHE A 151 -10.41 7.53 -2.43
N TYR A 152 -9.13 7.75 -2.14
CA TYR A 152 -8.24 8.59 -2.93
C TYR A 152 -7.23 7.72 -3.70
N CYS A 153 -7.05 8.04 -4.97
CA CYS A 153 -6.05 7.45 -5.85
C CYS A 153 -5.24 8.57 -6.50
N LEU A 154 -3.90 8.44 -6.48
CA LEU A 154 -3.01 9.29 -7.26
C LEU A 154 -2.52 8.50 -8.46
N ILE A 155 -2.52 9.14 -9.63
CA ILE A 155 -2.06 8.54 -10.88
C ILE A 155 -1.05 9.48 -11.52
N LYS A 156 0.16 9.01 -11.76
CA LYS A 156 1.19 9.70 -12.53
C LYS A 156 1.20 9.17 -13.95
N VAL A 157 1.17 10.07 -14.93
CA VAL A 157 1.41 9.70 -16.33
C VAL A 157 2.92 9.54 -16.52
N VAL A 158 3.36 8.38 -16.98
CA VAL A 158 4.78 8.08 -17.16
C VAL A 158 5.21 8.25 -18.61
N ASP A 159 4.40 7.75 -19.55
CA ASP A 159 4.72 7.70 -20.98
C ASP A 159 3.42 7.65 -21.78
N ILE A 160 3.35 8.38 -22.88
CA ILE A 160 2.23 8.41 -23.82
C ILE A 160 2.74 8.09 -25.22
N LYS A 161 2.16 7.05 -25.84
CA LYS A 161 2.39 6.72 -27.25
C LYS A 161 1.15 6.99 -28.09
N ASP A 162 1.32 7.60 -29.25
CA ASP A 162 0.24 8.03 -30.15
C ASP A 162 0.47 7.51 -31.58
N ASP A 163 -0.38 6.57 -32.01
CA ASP A 163 -0.33 5.92 -33.32
C ASP A 163 -0.66 6.84 -34.50
N SER A 164 -1.32 7.97 -34.24
CA SER A 164 -1.71 8.94 -35.26
C SER A 164 -0.57 9.90 -35.61
N ARG A 165 0.58 9.75 -34.94
CA ARG A 165 1.74 10.63 -35.04
C ARG A 165 2.99 9.83 -35.36
N ASN A 166 3.79 9.52 -34.33
CA ASN A 166 5.13 8.97 -34.49
C ASN A 166 5.31 7.58 -33.89
N ASP A 167 4.31 7.07 -33.16
CA ASP A 167 4.38 5.75 -32.54
C ASP A 167 3.67 4.68 -33.37
N ASP A 168 3.98 3.43 -33.09
CA ASP A 168 3.39 2.26 -33.74
C ASP A 168 2.03 1.85 -33.15
N ARG A 169 1.67 2.41 -31.99
CA ARG A 169 0.44 2.07 -31.25
C ARG A 169 0.06 3.11 -30.21
N ASP A 170 -1.23 3.15 -29.88
CA ASP A 170 -1.72 3.88 -28.72
C ASP A 170 -1.45 3.08 -27.44
N GLU A 171 -0.63 3.64 -26.55
CA GLU A 171 -0.28 3.04 -25.26
C GLU A 171 -0.08 4.14 -24.23
N LEU A 172 -0.69 3.98 -23.05
CA LEU A 172 -0.51 4.86 -21.92
C LEU A 172 0.15 4.05 -20.80
N THR A 173 1.26 4.55 -20.29
CA THR A 173 1.88 4.01 -19.09
C THR A 173 1.60 4.92 -17.91
N ILE A 174 1.03 4.35 -16.85
CA ILE A 174 0.76 5.06 -15.61
C ILE A 174 1.39 4.37 -14.41
N GLU A 175 1.76 5.17 -13.42
CA GLU A 175 2.05 4.73 -12.06
C GLU A 175 0.92 5.20 -11.16
N TRP A 176 0.51 4.39 -10.20
CA TRP A 176 -0.61 4.74 -9.33
C TRP A 176 -0.39 4.27 -7.90
N ILE A 177 -1.01 5.00 -6.98
CA ILE A 177 -1.04 4.67 -5.55
C ILE A 177 -2.42 4.96 -4.97
N ILE A 178 -2.94 3.99 -4.22
CA ILE A 178 -4.21 4.05 -3.52
C ILE A 178 -3.94 3.98 -2.03
N ASN A 179 -4.50 4.93 -1.29
CA ASN A 179 -4.47 4.90 0.15
C ASN A 179 -5.57 3.98 0.70
N PRO A 180 -5.23 3.04 1.59
CA PRO A 180 -6.23 2.24 2.30
C PRO A 180 -7.01 3.15 3.27
N ASP A 181 -8.16 2.67 3.72
CA ASP A 181 -8.93 3.30 4.80
C ASP A 181 -9.33 4.78 4.52
N ARG A 182 -9.41 5.18 3.24
CA ARG A 182 -9.81 6.53 2.79
C ARG A 182 -8.88 7.65 3.32
N GLN A 183 -7.62 7.32 3.58
CA GLN A 183 -6.64 8.29 4.04
C GLN A 183 -6.26 9.28 2.94
N LYS A 184 -6.00 10.52 3.35
CA LYS A 184 -5.69 11.65 2.46
C LYS A 184 -4.20 11.92 2.34
N ASP A 185 -3.40 11.48 3.29
CA ASP A 185 -1.96 11.75 3.33
C ASP A 185 -1.18 10.72 2.51
N PHE A 186 -0.46 11.17 1.50
CA PHE A 186 0.41 10.35 0.64
C PHE A 186 1.89 10.57 0.91
N SER A 187 2.27 11.42 1.86
CA SER A 187 3.66 11.56 2.32
C SER A 187 4.19 10.34 3.08
#